data_AF-A0A962CVK2-F1
#
_entry.id   AF-A0A962CVK2-F1
#
_cell.length_a   1.000
_cell.length_b   1.000
_cell.length_c   1.000
_cell.angle_alpha   90.00
_cell.angle_beta   90.00
_cell.angle_gamma   90.00
#
_symmetry.space_group_name_H-M   'P 1'
#
loop_
_entity.id
_entity.type
_entity.pdbx_description
1 polymer ?
#
loop_
_entity_poly.entity_id
_entity_poly.type
_entity_poly.pdbx_seq_one_letter_code
_entity_poly.pdbx_strand_id
1 'polypeptide(L)'
;MKEIDLVKKIMVKASKLGLRLFRNNTGTGWTGKKMNVSKPTQVLITPQDIVLRDFRPLHAGLCKGSSDTIGWASVTITEDMIGKRFAVFLGWEFKTSKGRASEFQKNFINKVNEDGGIGVITYGEDQALDFLRKFDV
;
A
#
# COMPACT_ATOMS: atom_id res chain seq x y z
N MET A 1 -7.17 -6.81 -18.32
CA MET A 1 -6.31 -7.12 -17.16
C MET A 1 -6.91 -6.46 -15.94
N LYS A 2 -7.04 -7.15 -14.79
CA LYS A 2 -7.51 -6.52 -13.56
C LYS A 2 -6.36 -5.75 -12.91
N GLU A 3 -6.68 -4.74 -12.10
CA GLU A 3 -5.68 -3.92 -11.39
C GLU A 3 -4.71 -4.78 -10.56
N ILE A 4 -5.24 -5.83 -9.91
CA ILE A 4 -4.41 -6.76 -9.13
C ILE A 4 -3.41 -7.55 -9.97
N ASP A 5 -3.73 -7.85 -11.23
CA ASP A 5 -2.81 -8.57 -12.13
C ASP A 5 -1.69 -7.64 -12.58
N LEU A 6 -2.02 -6.36 -12.81
CA LEU A 6 -1.05 -5.30 -13.10
C LEU A 6 -0.07 -5.13 -11.94
N VAL A 7 -0.58 -4.97 -10.71
CA VAL A 7 0.25 -4.84 -9.50
C VAL A 7 1.25 -5.99 -9.40
N LYS A 8 0.76 -7.24 -9.47
CA LYS A 8 1.63 -8.43 -9.40
C LYS A 8 2.71 -8.43 -10.48
N LYS A 9 2.35 -8.12 -11.73
CA LYS A 9 3.28 -8.09 -12.87
C LYS A 9 4.36 -7.03 -12.66
N ILE A 10 4.00 -5.84 -12.21
CA ILE A 10 4.96 -4.76 -11.96
C ILE A 10 5.85 -5.08 -10.75
N MET A 11 5.32 -5.63 -9.66
CA MET A 11 6.13 -6.01 -8.49
C MET A 11 7.25 -6.99 -8.86
N VAL A 12 6.98 -7.96 -9.75
CA VAL A 12 8.00 -8.90 -10.23
C VAL A 12 9.09 -8.18 -11.03
N LYS A 13 8.71 -7.24 -11.92
CA LYS A 13 9.67 -6.47 -12.73
C LYS A 13 10.49 -5.51 -11.85
N ALA A 14 9.84 -4.78 -10.96
CA ALA A 14 10.49 -3.89 -9.99
C ALA A 14 11.54 -4.63 -9.16
N SER A 15 11.23 -5.85 -8.69
CA SER A 15 12.20 -6.67 -7.94
C SER A 15 13.43 -7.08 -8.74
N LYS A 16 13.35 -7.20 -10.07
CA LYS A 16 14.51 -7.50 -10.92
C LYS A 16 15.44 -6.28 -11.06
N LEU A 17 14.90 -5.08 -10.87
CA LEU A 17 15.61 -3.80 -10.95
C LEU A 17 16.08 -3.31 -9.56
N GLY A 18 16.13 -4.21 -8.56
CA GLY A 18 16.59 -3.86 -7.21
C GLY A 18 15.60 -3.06 -6.35
N LEU A 19 14.40 -2.76 -6.86
CA LEU A 19 13.34 -2.14 -6.07
C LEU A 19 12.63 -3.19 -5.21
N ARG A 20 12.35 -2.87 -3.94
CA ARG A 20 11.56 -3.75 -3.08
C ARG A 20 10.20 -3.14 -2.85
N LEU A 21 9.16 -3.75 -3.41
CA LEU A 21 7.76 -3.38 -3.20
C LEU A 21 7.04 -4.45 -2.38
N PHE A 22 6.24 -4.01 -1.43
CA PHE A 22 5.34 -4.79 -0.60
C PHE A 22 3.90 -4.37 -0.88
N ARG A 23 2.99 -5.34 -0.88
CA ARG A 23 1.58 -5.02 -1.00
C ARG A 23 1.09 -4.37 0.29
N ASN A 24 0.49 -3.19 0.17
CA ASN A 24 -0.09 -2.45 1.28
C ASN A 24 -1.61 -2.66 1.26
N ASN A 25 -2.07 -3.75 1.88
CA ASN A 25 -3.49 -4.04 1.96
C ASN A 25 -4.18 -3.03 2.87
N THR A 26 -5.00 -2.17 2.29
CA THR A 26 -5.91 -1.30 3.03
C THR A 26 -7.27 -1.98 3.21
N GLY A 27 -7.89 -1.78 4.35
CA GLY A 27 -9.18 -2.40 4.64
C GLY A 27 -9.64 -2.17 6.07
N THR A 28 -10.89 -2.50 6.35
CA THR A 28 -11.42 -2.51 7.72
C THR A 28 -11.64 -3.96 8.13
N GLY A 29 -10.99 -4.36 9.22
CA GLY A 29 -11.30 -5.57 9.96
C GLY A 29 -11.91 -5.24 11.31
N TRP A 30 -12.27 -6.27 12.06
CA TRP A 30 -12.80 -6.14 13.41
C TRP A 30 -11.90 -6.92 14.38
N THR A 31 -11.47 -6.25 15.44
CA THR A 31 -10.71 -6.88 16.54
C THR A 31 -11.54 -6.77 17.81
N GLY A 32 -11.50 -7.75 18.70
CA GLY A 32 -12.24 -7.70 19.96
C GLY A 32 -11.38 -8.06 21.16
N LYS A 33 -11.72 -7.54 22.34
CA LYS A 33 -11.21 -8.08 23.60
C LYS A 33 -12.11 -9.23 24.07
N LYS A 34 -11.53 -10.16 24.82
CA LYS A 34 -12.25 -11.28 25.41
C LYS A 34 -13.31 -10.73 26.38
N MET A 35 -14.59 -10.95 26.07
CA MET A 35 -15.69 -10.62 26.96
C MET A 35 -15.92 -11.79 27.91
N ASN A 36 -15.81 -11.56 29.22
CA ASN A 36 -16.17 -12.55 30.23
C ASN A 36 -17.66 -12.43 30.51
N VAL A 37 -18.43 -13.36 29.96
CA VAL A 37 -19.87 -13.46 30.24
C VAL A 37 -20.03 -13.88 31.70
N SER A 38 -20.39 -12.93 32.56
CA SER A 38 -20.47 -13.13 34.02
C SER A 38 -21.76 -13.84 34.48
N LYS A 39 -22.76 -13.93 33.60
CA LYS A 39 -24.03 -14.66 33.82
C LYS A 39 -24.50 -15.34 32.53
N PRO A 40 -25.10 -16.54 32.59
CA PRO A 40 -25.65 -17.21 31.43
C PRO A 40 -26.60 -16.30 30.63
N THR A 41 -26.41 -16.23 29.31
CA THR A 41 -27.22 -15.42 28.39
C THR A 41 -27.48 -16.24 27.12
N GLN A 42 -28.73 -16.26 26.64
CA GLN A 42 -29.08 -16.89 25.37
C GLN A 42 -29.05 -15.86 24.24
N VAL A 43 -28.46 -16.25 23.10
CA VAL A 43 -28.45 -15.46 21.86
C VAL A 43 -28.87 -16.41 20.75
N LEU A 44 -29.90 -16.02 20.00
CA LEU A 44 -30.28 -16.73 18.77
C LEU A 44 -29.24 -16.44 17.69
N ILE A 45 -28.70 -17.49 17.08
CA ILE A 45 -27.74 -17.42 15.98
C ILE A 45 -28.21 -18.36 14.88
N THR A 46 -28.07 -17.93 13.63
CA THR A 46 -28.47 -18.67 12.44
C THR A 46 -27.24 -19.19 11.69
N PRO A 47 -27.40 -20.13 10.74
CA PRO A 47 -26.28 -20.57 9.93
C PRO A 47 -25.58 -19.39 9.25
N GLN A 48 -24.25 -19.42 9.22
CA GLN A 48 -23.34 -18.39 8.67
C GLN A 48 -23.12 -17.12 9.53
N ASP A 49 -23.81 -16.98 10.66
CA ASP A 49 -23.55 -15.86 11.57
C ASP A 49 -22.17 -15.96 12.24
N ILE A 50 -21.49 -14.81 12.35
CA ILE A 50 -20.25 -14.64 13.12
C ILE A 50 -20.52 -13.62 14.22
N VAL A 51 -20.48 -14.05 15.48
CA VAL A 51 -20.69 -13.17 16.63
C VAL A 51 -19.34 -12.64 17.13
N LEU A 52 -19.11 -11.33 16.95
CA LEU A 52 -17.99 -10.60 17.54
C LEU A 52 -18.53 -9.68 18.66
N ARG A 53 -18.03 -9.83 19.88
CA ARG A 53 -18.39 -8.99 21.04
C ARG A 53 -17.23 -8.08 21.42
N ASP A 54 -17.53 -6.90 21.97
CA ASP A 54 -16.55 -5.83 22.28
C ASP A 54 -15.59 -5.54 21.12
N PHE A 55 -16.13 -5.58 19.90
CA PHE A 55 -15.33 -5.34 18.72
C PHE A 55 -15.02 -3.85 18.58
N ARG A 56 -13.87 -3.56 17.99
CA ARG A 56 -13.47 -2.24 17.52
C ARG A 56 -12.93 -2.39 16.09
N PRO A 57 -13.19 -1.41 15.23
CA PRO A 57 -12.62 -1.43 13.88
C PRO A 57 -11.10 -1.39 13.95
N LEU A 58 -10.45 -2.20 13.14
CA LEU A 58 -9.04 -2.11 12.80
C LEU A 58 -8.95 -1.65 11.36
N HIS A 59 -8.45 -0.44 11.16
CA HIS A 59 -8.13 0.06 9.82
C HIS A 59 -6.71 -0.37 9.47
N ALA A 60 -6.59 -1.34 8.56
CA ALA A 60 -5.33 -1.81 8.03
C ALA A 60 -4.80 -0.87 6.94
N GLY A 61 -3.48 -0.90 6.74
CA GLY A 61 -2.75 0.02 5.86
C GLY A 61 -2.11 1.18 6.63
N LEU A 62 -1.33 2.01 5.94
CA LEU A 62 -0.60 3.12 6.57
C LEU A 62 -1.53 4.28 6.94
N CYS A 63 -2.40 4.67 6.01
CA CYS A 63 -3.39 5.72 6.21
C CYS A 63 -4.49 5.60 5.15
N LYS A 64 -5.59 6.36 5.30
CA LYS A 64 -6.60 6.48 4.25
C LYS A 64 -5.94 7.02 2.97
N GLY A 65 -6.08 6.28 1.87
CA GLY A 65 -5.48 6.66 0.58
C GLY A 65 -4.00 6.33 0.43
N SER A 66 -3.38 5.58 1.37
CA SER A 66 -2.02 5.08 1.16
C SER A 66 -1.95 4.18 -0.08
N SER A 67 -0.83 4.23 -0.79
CA SER A 67 -0.59 3.51 -2.05
C SER A 67 -0.86 2.00 -2.00
N ASP A 68 -1.22 1.41 -3.13
CA ASP A 68 -1.38 -0.05 -3.31
C ASP A 68 -0.14 -0.86 -2.89
N THR A 69 1.05 -0.33 -3.20
CA THR A 69 2.31 -0.90 -2.75
C THR A 69 3.20 0.15 -2.09
N ILE A 70 3.99 -0.31 -1.13
CA ILE A 70 4.97 0.50 -0.43
C ILE A 70 6.32 -0.20 -0.44
N GLY A 71 7.42 0.50 -0.19
CA GLY A 71 8.70 -0.16 -0.01
C GLY A 71 9.87 0.78 -0.12
N TRP A 72 10.96 0.36 -0.77
CA TRP A 72 12.15 1.18 -0.91
C TRP A 72 12.94 0.92 -2.19
N ALA A 73 13.64 1.96 -2.63
CA ALA A 73 14.67 1.88 -3.65
C ALA A 73 16.05 1.90 -2.98
N SER A 74 16.94 0.98 -3.38
CA SER A 74 18.36 1.10 -3.05
C SER A 74 18.99 2.10 -4.03
N VAL A 75 19.67 3.13 -3.52
CA VAL A 75 20.37 4.11 -4.33
C VAL A 75 21.83 4.17 -3.91
N THR A 76 22.74 4.29 -4.87
CA THR A 76 24.15 4.57 -4.58
C THR A 76 24.26 6.03 -4.13
N ILE A 77 24.81 6.24 -2.94
CA ILE A 77 25.06 7.57 -2.41
C ILE A 77 26.14 8.25 -3.27
N THR A 78 25.81 9.43 -3.81
CA THR A 78 26.74 10.30 -4.53
C THR A 78 27.42 11.30 -3.58
N GLU A 79 28.45 12.00 -4.02
CA GLU A 79 29.15 12.98 -3.18
C GLU A 79 28.23 14.10 -2.68
N ASP A 80 27.30 14.57 -3.53
CA ASP A 80 26.31 15.58 -3.16
C ASP A 80 25.24 15.05 -2.18
N MET A 81 25.16 13.73 -2.00
CA MET A 81 24.30 13.09 -1.01
C MET A 81 24.96 13.03 0.37
N ILE A 82 26.28 13.23 0.50
CA ILE A 82 26.96 13.17 1.80
C ILE A 82 26.40 14.25 2.75
N GLY A 83 26.06 13.83 3.98
CA GLY A 83 25.47 14.71 5.00
C GLY A 83 23.95 14.91 4.90
N LYS A 84 23.29 14.33 3.89
CA LYS A 84 21.82 14.31 3.78
C LYS A 84 21.25 13.02 4.39
N ARG A 85 19.96 13.04 4.76
CA ARG A 85 19.23 11.87 5.31
C ARG A 85 18.58 11.09 4.16
N PHE A 86 18.72 9.76 4.12
CA PHE A 86 18.10 8.91 3.08
C PHE A 86 17.33 7.74 3.67
N ALA A 87 16.06 7.70 3.34
CA ALA A 87 15.27 6.49 3.21
C ALA A 87 14.39 6.74 1.97
N VAL A 88 14.75 6.17 0.82
CA VAL A 88 13.96 6.38 -0.41
C VAL A 88 12.73 5.50 -0.35
N PHE A 89 11.79 5.91 0.50
CA PHE A 89 10.50 5.27 0.66
C PHE A 89 9.76 5.33 -0.68
N LEU A 90 9.24 4.19 -1.11
CA LEU A 90 8.40 4.10 -2.30
C LEU A 90 6.94 4.02 -1.88
N GLY A 91 6.11 4.87 -2.48
CA GLY A 91 4.66 4.73 -2.48
C GLY A 91 4.17 4.64 -3.93
N TRP A 92 3.62 3.49 -4.34
CA TRP A 92 3.19 3.30 -5.73
C TRP A 92 1.73 2.87 -5.82
N GLU A 93 0.95 3.75 -6.43
CA GLU A 93 -0.46 3.55 -6.75
C GLU A 93 -0.64 3.12 -8.21
N PHE A 94 -1.35 2.03 -8.43
CA PHE A 94 -1.62 1.47 -9.75
C PHE A 94 -3.06 1.69 -10.15
N LYS A 95 -3.27 2.21 -11.34
CA LYS A 95 -4.58 2.31 -11.96
C LYS A 95 -4.58 1.61 -13.29
N THR A 96 -5.72 1.01 -13.64
CA THR A 96 -5.96 0.66 -15.05
C THR A 96 -6.02 1.93 -15.91
N SER A 97 -5.91 1.81 -17.24
CA SER A 97 -5.91 2.97 -18.15
C SER A 97 -7.17 3.85 -18.07
N LYS A 98 -8.28 3.32 -17.54
CA LYS A 98 -9.53 4.07 -17.31
C LYS A 98 -9.75 4.47 -15.84
N GLY A 99 -8.88 4.01 -14.94
CA GLY A 99 -8.97 4.30 -13.51
C GLY A 99 -8.64 5.76 -13.21
N ARG A 100 -9.04 6.24 -12.02
CA ARG A 100 -8.71 7.58 -11.52
C ARG A 100 -8.16 7.47 -10.12
N ALA A 101 -7.08 8.19 -9.83
CA ALA A 101 -6.60 8.34 -8.46
C ALA A 101 -7.52 9.29 -7.67
N SER A 102 -7.87 8.90 -6.45
CA SER A 102 -8.63 9.75 -5.53
C SER A 102 -7.77 10.90 -4.99
N GLU A 103 -8.39 11.96 -4.48
CA GLU A 103 -7.68 13.07 -3.84
C GLU A 103 -6.82 12.62 -2.65
N PHE A 104 -7.30 11.66 -1.85
CA PHE A 104 -6.50 11.09 -0.76
C PHE A 104 -5.24 10.37 -1.25
N GLN A 105 -5.33 9.65 -2.37
CA GLN A 105 -4.18 8.97 -2.97
C GLN A 105 -3.17 9.96 -3.55
N LYS A 106 -3.65 11.01 -4.23
CA LYS A 106 -2.79 12.10 -4.71
C LYS A 106 -2.07 12.78 -3.54
N ASN A 107 -2.78 13.08 -2.45
CA ASN A 107 -2.19 13.71 -1.27
C ASN A 107 -1.11 12.83 -0.63
N PHE A 108 -1.34 11.52 -0.52
CA PHE A 108 -0.33 10.59 -0.01
C PHE A 108 0.93 10.60 -0.88
N ILE A 109 0.77 10.50 -2.20
CA ILE A 109 1.87 10.50 -3.16
C ILE A 109 2.65 11.81 -3.13
N ASN A 110 1.96 12.95 -3.07
CA ASN A 110 2.58 14.26 -2.96
C ASN A 110 3.42 14.34 -1.69
N LYS A 111 2.89 13.89 -0.54
CA LYS A 111 3.61 13.94 0.72
C LYS A 111 4.87 13.06 0.71
N VAL A 112 4.80 11.88 0.12
CA VAL A 112 5.97 11.01 -0.08
C VAL A 112 7.07 11.73 -0.87
N ASN A 113 6.71 12.40 -1.96
CA ASN A 113 7.65 13.14 -2.80
C ASN A 113 8.23 14.38 -2.07
N GLU A 114 7.41 15.13 -1.32
CA GLU A 114 7.85 16.28 -0.52
C GLU A 114 8.91 15.90 0.53
N ASP A 115 8.77 14.72 1.15
CA ASP A 115 9.69 14.25 2.19
C ASP A 115 10.90 13.49 1.62
N GLY A 116 11.12 13.54 0.30
CA GLY A 116 12.28 12.94 -0.38
C GLY A 116 12.15 11.44 -0.69
N GLY A 117 10.95 10.87 -0.55
CA GLY A 117 10.60 9.56 -1.09
C GLY A 117 10.26 9.62 -2.57
N ILE A 118 9.90 8.47 -3.14
CA ILE A 118 9.48 8.32 -4.52
C ILE A 118 8.02 7.85 -4.53
N GLY A 119 7.12 8.79 -4.78
CA GLY A 119 5.69 8.59 -4.93
C GLY A 119 5.29 8.54 -6.41
N VAL A 120 4.64 7.46 -6.84
CA VAL A 120 4.27 7.24 -8.25
C VAL A 120 2.80 6.84 -8.38
N ILE A 121 2.11 7.44 -9.36
CA ILE A 121 0.80 6.99 -9.84
C ILE A 121 0.97 6.59 -11.31
N THR A 122 0.63 5.36 -11.65
CA THR A 122 0.71 4.87 -13.05
C THR A 122 -0.64 4.38 -13.55
N TYR A 123 -0.94 4.71 -14.81
CA TYR A 123 -2.14 4.33 -15.53
C TYR A 123 -1.80 3.30 -16.60
N GLY A 124 -2.08 2.04 -16.31
CA GLY A 124 -1.75 0.92 -17.15
C GLY A 124 -0.30 0.44 -16.99
N GLU A 125 0.03 -0.62 -17.72
CA GLU A 125 1.33 -1.27 -17.65
C GLU A 125 2.43 -0.39 -18.23
N ASP A 126 2.22 0.18 -19.41
CA ASP A 126 3.28 0.87 -20.16
C ASP A 126 3.90 2.02 -19.37
N GLN A 127 3.07 2.85 -18.73
CA GLN A 127 3.57 3.95 -17.90
C GLN A 127 4.37 3.45 -16.70
N ALA A 128 3.97 2.32 -16.11
CA ALA A 128 4.72 1.72 -15.01
C ALA A 128 6.08 1.18 -15.49
N LEU A 129 6.13 0.59 -16.69
CA LEU A 129 7.39 0.13 -17.29
C LEU A 129 8.30 1.29 -17.67
N ASP A 130 7.76 2.34 -18.25
CA ASP A 130 8.53 3.54 -18.58
C ASP A 130 9.14 4.18 -17.33
N PHE A 131 8.41 4.19 -16.22
CA PHE A 131 8.97 4.63 -14.94
C PHE A 131 10.12 3.73 -14.46
N LEU A 132 9.95 2.41 -14.55
CA LEU A 132 10.96 1.43 -14.14
C LEU A 132 12.28 1.56 -14.92
N ARG A 133 12.26 1.96 -16.19
CA ARG A 133 13.47 2.17 -17.00
C ARG A 133 14.43 3.20 -16.42
N LYS A 134 14.00 4.06 -15.50
CA LYS A 134 14.87 5.00 -14.78
C LYS A 134 15.84 4.30 -13.82
N PHE A 135 15.60 3.02 -13.52
CA PHE A 135 16.38 2.19 -12.61
C PHE A 135 17.07 1.03 -13.34
N ASP A 136 16.98 0.97 -14.67
CA ASP A 136 17.88 0.11 -15.45
C ASP A 136 19.28 0.72 -15.38
N VAL A 137 20.22 -0.03 -14.81
CA VAL A 137 21.66 0.28 -14.75
C VAL A 137 22.38 -0.64 -15.72
#